data_AF-A4BPV0-F1
#
_entry.id   AF-A4BPV0-F1
#
_cell.length_a   1.000
_cell.length_b   1.000
_cell.length_c   1.000
_cell.angle_alpha   90.00
_cell.angle_beta   90.00
_cell.angle_gamma   90.00
#
_symmetry.space_group_name_H-M   'P 1'
#
loop_
_entity.id
_entity.type
_entity.pdbx_description
1 polymer ?
#
loop_
_entity_poly.entity_id
_entity_poly.type
_entity_poly.pdbx_seq_one_letter_code
_entity_poly.pdbx_strand_id
1 'polypeptide(L)'
;MTHWAANRYKPGDVEHATARDPLLRITPKESDEPVALHRARVSVATEGISVTQQQTAIATRIADLRLTGFPGLSSTASLLRELLDTPAALREAVNASDWPRTELLGIRSMGVGYAALRVFQGTERMATRRLRTAREIDGDLAVYLDQPAGADGRGLAAGLGRGNHLPPHGHDVAIVSLSRGLLGVVHAAFNLTLRSVQSESSAHFHTETTNAFQRIVEEVEALIRAGQLRIYHRMTSRAPTDDVVEEACALAGIIEQSLPRLARPQAKVFVAMQRLREEGKGGAAENLGRLAMRAGALTREATAAHAASYRIALNLLRDEPDVDVLELYDKAADLAFDTKLPNGKDTQLAHMGRLEGGEFVEVEGFATRVEAIQPGGSGLVSRIELLDPSSQTRARAAALFMHLPHLGVTDGAFCRLSGIFRKNSALLDDSPGIEVDRLSLADLSDKSWRIAFLRSARRWYQPWRNGLNMHWSLGPHQSAAEPRRQASVEGAGELIYLDFMKDLIDQGE
;
A
#
# COMPACT_ATOMS: atom_id res chain seq x y z
N MET A 1 39.65 36.51 -0.14
CA MET A 1 39.55 37.92 -0.55
C MET A 1 38.59 38.01 -1.72
N THR A 2 37.46 38.68 -1.49
CA THR A 2 36.79 39.61 -2.43
C THR A 2 36.96 39.40 -3.94
N HIS A 3 35.88 39.07 -4.67
CA HIS A 3 35.11 40.01 -5.50
C HIS A 3 34.17 39.31 -6.52
N TRP A 4 32.90 39.76 -6.51
CA TRP A 4 31.99 40.05 -7.65
C TRP A 4 31.47 38.89 -8.53
N ALA A 5 30.24 38.91 -9.08
CA ALA A 5 29.34 40.03 -9.38
C ALA A 5 27.85 39.63 -9.28
N ALA A 6 27.05 40.64 -8.94
CA ALA A 6 25.60 40.67 -8.97
C ALA A 6 25.05 40.72 -10.41
N ASN A 7 23.83 40.21 -10.61
CA ASN A 7 22.97 40.74 -11.66
C ASN A 7 21.54 40.98 -11.15
N ARG A 8 21.08 42.19 -11.44
CA ARG A 8 19.85 42.83 -10.97
C ARG A 8 18.65 42.32 -11.76
N TYR A 9 17.52 42.07 -11.10
CA TYR A 9 16.21 42.04 -11.74
C TYR A 9 15.38 43.22 -11.22
N LYS A 10 14.80 43.99 -12.14
CA LYS A 10 13.95 45.16 -11.87
C LYS A 10 12.50 44.72 -11.56
N PRO A 11 11.78 45.42 -10.66
CA PRO A 11 10.34 45.26 -10.46
C PRO A 11 9.53 46.29 -11.27
N GLY A 12 8.38 45.86 -11.77
CA GLY A 12 7.37 46.64 -12.52
C GLY A 12 6.70 45.68 -13.53
N ASP A 13 5.39 45.49 -13.61
CA ASP A 13 4.24 46.25 -13.14
C ASP A 13 3.14 45.30 -12.67
N VAL A 14 2.42 45.68 -11.61
CA VAL A 14 1.24 44.97 -11.09
C VAL A 14 0.01 45.65 -11.69
N GLU A 15 -0.56 45.04 -12.73
CA GLU A 15 -1.92 45.37 -13.18
C GLU A 15 -2.94 44.41 -12.56
N HIS A 16 -3.92 45.00 -11.90
CA HIS A 16 -5.09 44.34 -11.33
C HIS A 16 -5.95 43.69 -12.42
N ALA A 17 -5.93 42.37 -12.50
CA ALA A 17 -6.94 41.59 -13.20
C ALA A 17 -7.99 41.08 -12.20
N THR A 18 -9.12 41.77 -12.16
CA THR A 18 -10.33 41.38 -11.44
C THR A 18 -10.88 40.06 -11.95
N ALA A 19 -11.11 39.12 -11.04
CA ALA A 19 -11.85 37.89 -11.26
C ALA A 19 -13.29 38.21 -11.73
N ARG A 20 -13.64 37.76 -12.93
CA ARG A 20 -15.03 37.54 -13.35
C ARG A 20 -15.16 36.16 -13.96
N ASP A 21 -15.86 35.34 -13.20
CA ASP A 21 -16.30 33.99 -13.47
C ASP A 21 -17.44 34.01 -14.52
N PRO A 22 -17.34 33.31 -15.66
CA PRO A 22 -18.48 33.06 -16.52
C PRO A 22 -19.06 31.67 -16.25
N LEU A 23 -20.11 31.65 -15.44
CA LEU A 23 -21.08 30.56 -15.33
C LEU A 23 -21.63 30.21 -16.72
N LEU A 24 -21.21 29.07 -17.26
CA LEU A 24 -21.83 28.40 -18.41
C LEU A 24 -23.17 27.81 -17.98
N ARG A 25 -24.25 28.52 -18.30
CA ARG A 25 -25.61 27.94 -18.40
C ARG A 25 -25.65 27.05 -19.64
N ILE A 26 -25.75 25.74 -19.44
CA ILE A 26 -26.20 24.80 -20.47
C ILE A 26 -27.62 24.37 -20.08
N THR A 27 -28.60 24.84 -20.84
CA THR A 27 -29.96 24.30 -20.86
C THR A 27 -29.98 22.94 -21.55
N PRO A 28 -30.71 21.93 -21.06
CA PRO A 28 -30.85 20.67 -21.76
C PRO A 28 -31.81 20.85 -22.95
N LYS A 29 -31.35 20.44 -24.13
CA LYS A 29 -32.22 20.20 -25.28
C LYS A 29 -32.67 18.74 -25.18
N GLU A 30 -33.97 18.54 -25.02
CA GLU A 30 -34.65 17.28 -25.29
C GLU A 30 -34.47 16.91 -26.76
N SER A 31 -33.95 15.71 -27.02
CA SER A 31 -34.19 15.00 -28.27
C SER A 31 -34.07 13.50 -28.02
N ASP A 32 -35.19 12.82 -28.21
CA ASP A 32 -35.37 11.38 -28.25
C ASP A 32 -34.44 10.69 -29.26
N GLU A 33 -33.67 9.70 -28.80
CA GLU A 33 -33.58 8.34 -29.37
C GLU A 33 -32.45 7.52 -28.71
N PRO A 34 -32.62 6.18 -28.52
CA PRO A 34 -31.73 5.38 -27.69
C PRO A 34 -30.52 4.89 -28.49
N VAL A 35 -29.34 5.46 -28.22
CA VAL A 35 -28.07 4.90 -28.70
C VAL A 35 -27.72 3.65 -27.89
N ALA A 36 -27.97 2.49 -28.50
CA ALA A 36 -27.55 1.19 -28.00
C ALA A 36 -26.01 1.15 -27.84
N LEU A 37 -25.54 1.11 -26.59
CA LEU A 37 -24.15 0.88 -26.24
C LEU A 37 -23.73 -0.53 -26.69
N HIS A 38 -23.02 -0.62 -27.81
CA HIS A 38 -22.32 -1.83 -28.24
C HIS A 38 -21.19 -2.15 -27.24
N ARG A 39 -21.47 -3.08 -26.33
CA ARG A 39 -20.44 -3.77 -25.53
C ARG A 39 -19.55 -4.59 -26.48
N ALA A 40 -18.36 -4.08 -26.77
CA ALA A 40 -17.29 -4.87 -27.38
C ALA A 40 -16.84 -5.94 -26.37
N ARG A 41 -17.40 -7.16 -26.48
CA ARG A 41 -16.87 -8.37 -25.84
C ARG A 41 -15.63 -8.80 -26.62
N VAL A 42 -14.45 -8.47 -26.10
CA VAL A 42 -13.21 -9.15 -26.51
C VAL A 42 -13.17 -10.48 -25.76
N SER A 43 -13.62 -11.54 -26.44
CA SER A 43 -13.50 -12.92 -25.99
C SER A 43 -12.13 -13.46 -26.42
N VAL A 44 -11.15 -13.44 -25.51
CA VAL A 44 -9.95 -14.27 -25.66
C VAL A 44 -10.31 -15.66 -25.14
N ALA A 45 -10.64 -16.57 -26.05
CA ALA A 45 -10.86 -17.97 -25.76
C ALA A 45 -9.49 -18.65 -25.57
N THR A 46 -9.14 -18.91 -24.32
CA THR A 46 -8.15 -19.93 -23.95
C THR A 46 -8.81 -20.83 -22.92
N GLU A 47 -8.89 -22.12 -23.25
CA GLU A 47 -9.48 -23.19 -22.43
C GLU A 47 -8.81 -23.29 -21.06
N GLY A 48 -9.62 -23.64 -20.05
CA GLY A 48 -9.28 -23.58 -18.62
C GLY A 48 -10.18 -22.55 -17.95
N ILE A 49 -10.85 -22.95 -16.85
CA ILE A 49 -11.80 -22.14 -16.05
C ILE A 49 -11.49 -20.65 -16.20
N SER A 50 -12.38 -19.90 -16.87
CA SER A 50 -12.01 -18.56 -17.31
C SER A 50 -11.49 -17.76 -16.12
N VAL A 51 -10.38 -17.04 -16.29
CA VAL A 51 -9.78 -16.16 -15.28
C VAL A 51 -10.86 -15.29 -14.60
N THR A 52 -11.89 -14.92 -15.35
CA THR A 52 -13.12 -14.23 -14.91
C THR A 52 -14.00 -15.05 -13.96
N GLN A 53 -14.21 -16.35 -14.18
CA GLN A 53 -14.93 -17.24 -13.27
C GLN A 53 -14.19 -17.42 -11.94
N GLN A 54 -12.87 -17.62 -11.96
CA GLN A 54 -12.09 -17.71 -10.71
C GLN A 54 -12.05 -16.37 -9.97
N GLN A 55 -11.97 -15.25 -10.69
CA GLN A 55 -12.07 -13.89 -10.12
C GLN A 55 -13.43 -13.63 -9.49
N THR A 56 -14.50 -14.01 -10.19
CA THR A 56 -15.87 -13.89 -9.68
C THR A 56 -16.03 -14.77 -8.46
N ALA A 57 -15.55 -16.01 -8.48
CA ALA A 57 -15.61 -16.90 -7.33
C ALA A 57 -14.85 -16.37 -6.11
N ILE A 58 -13.64 -15.81 -6.29
CA ILE A 58 -12.89 -15.19 -5.19
C ILE A 58 -13.61 -13.93 -4.67
N ALA A 59 -14.06 -13.05 -5.56
CA ALA A 59 -14.79 -11.84 -5.19
C ALA A 59 -16.11 -12.18 -4.47
N THR A 60 -16.87 -13.14 -4.98
CA THR A 60 -18.08 -13.69 -4.35
C THR A 60 -17.75 -14.28 -3.00
N ARG A 61 -16.69 -15.09 -2.87
CA ARG A 61 -16.31 -15.69 -1.58
C ARG A 61 -15.87 -14.65 -0.55
N ILE A 62 -15.14 -13.61 -0.96
CA ILE A 62 -14.79 -12.47 -0.09
C ILE A 62 -16.06 -11.70 0.29
N ALA A 63 -16.98 -11.47 -0.65
CA ALA A 63 -18.25 -10.80 -0.39
C ALA A 63 -19.16 -11.61 0.54
N ASP A 64 -19.23 -12.93 0.37
CA ASP A 64 -19.97 -13.84 1.24
C ASP A 64 -19.38 -13.81 2.65
N LEU A 65 -18.05 -13.93 2.79
CA LEU A 65 -17.35 -13.82 4.07
C LEU A 65 -17.60 -12.48 4.76
N ARG A 66 -17.65 -11.38 4.00
CA ARG A 66 -18.07 -10.08 4.52
C ARG A 66 -19.48 -10.16 5.07
N LEU A 67 -20.44 -10.65 4.29
CA LEU A 67 -21.86 -10.60 4.64
C LEU A 67 -22.22 -11.52 5.81
N THR A 68 -21.73 -12.77 5.80
CA THR A 68 -22.20 -13.83 6.72
C THR A 68 -21.31 -14.04 7.94
N GLY A 69 -20.08 -13.50 7.95
CA GLY A 69 -19.06 -13.89 8.91
C GLY A 69 -18.57 -15.33 8.70
N PHE A 70 -17.58 -15.76 9.49
CA PHE A 70 -17.02 -17.13 9.40
C PHE A 70 -17.89 -18.11 10.22
N PRO A 71 -18.57 -19.09 9.59
CA PRO A 71 -19.32 -20.10 10.32
C PRO A 71 -18.36 -20.97 11.14
N GLY A 72 -18.53 -20.98 12.47
CA GLY A 72 -17.69 -21.74 13.41
C GLY A 72 -16.94 -20.91 14.45
N LEU A 73 -16.94 -19.58 14.34
CA LEU A 73 -16.39 -18.68 15.36
C LEU A 73 -17.44 -18.36 16.42
N SER A 74 -17.78 -19.34 17.25
CA SER A 74 -18.82 -19.20 18.29
C SER A 74 -18.35 -18.45 19.54
N SER A 75 -17.04 -18.14 19.67
CA SER A 75 -16.48 -17.46 20.83
C SER A 75 -15.41 -16.43 20.44
N THR A 76 -15.25 -15.38 21.24
CA THR A 76 -14.16 -14.40 21.09
C THR A 76 -12.79 -15.08 21.15
N ALA A 77 -12.63 -16.12 21.98
CA ALA A 77 -11.38 -16.86 22.12
C ALA A 77 -11.00 -17.63 20.84
N SER A 78 -11.97 -18.27 20.17
CA SER A 78 -11.71 -18.96 18.89
C SER A 78 -11.39 -17.99 17.77
N LEU A 79 -12.03 -16.81 17.74
CA LEU A 79 -11.71 -15.74 16.81
C LEU A 79 -10.28 -15.21 17.01
N LEU A 80 -9.87 -14.94 18.25
CA LEU A 80 -8.51 -14.47 18.58
C LEU A 80 -7.45 -15.49 18.19
N ARG A 81 -7.69 -16.78 18.46
CA ARG A 81 -6.78 -17.86 18.03
C ARG A 81 -6.62 -17.87 16.51
N GLU A 82 -7.73 -17.86 15.77
CA GLU A 82 -7.71 -17.89 14.31
C GLU A 82 -7.02 -16.66 13.69
N LEU A 83 -7.18 -15.50 14.32
CA LEU A 83 -6.51 -14.25 13.95
C LEU A 83 -4.98 -14.35 14.08
N LEU A 84 -4.46 -15.13 15.04
CA LEU A 84 -3.04 -15.36 15.26
C LEU A 84 -2.49 -16.52 14.40
N ASP A 85 -3.23 -17.62 14.32
CA ASP A 85 -2.81 -18.84 13.63
C ASP A 85 -2.78 -18.65 12.11
N THR A 86 -3.74 -17.91 11.54
CA THR A 86 -3.84 -17.81 10.07
C THR A 86 -2.65 -17.04 9.45
N PRO A 87 -2.22 -15.88 9.97
CA PRO A 87 -1.01 -15.22 9.48
C PRO A 87 0.27 -16.05 9.62
N ALA A 88 0.39 -16.84 10.70
CA ALA A 88 1.52 -17.76 10.87
C ALA A 88 1.52 -18.86 9.80
N ALA A 89 0.37 -19.51 9.59
CA ALA A 89 0.20 -20.52 8.54
C ALA A 89 0.44 -19.92 7.13
N LEU A 90 0.02 -18.67 6.91
CA LEU A 90 0.26 -17.96 5.65
C LEU A 90 1.77 -17.79 5.40
N ARG A 91 2.53 -17.38 6.42
CA ARG A 91 3.99 -17.26 6.34
C ARG A 91 4.64 -18.62 6.02
N GLU A 92 4.21 -19.69 6.65
CA GLU A 92 4.70 -21.04 6.36
C GLU A 92 4.45 -21.46 4.91
N ALA A 93 3.24 -21.20 4.39
CA ALA A 93 2.89 -21.53 3.01
C ALA A 93 3.72 -20.73 2.00
N VAL A 94 4.02 -19.45 2.29
CA VAL A 94 4.91 -18.63 1.46
C VAL A 94 6.34 -19.18 1.46
N ASN A 95 6.90 -19.51 2.64
CA ASN A 95 8.23 -20.12 2.76
C ASN A 95 8.34 -21.45 1.99
N ALA A 96 7.27 -22.24 1.99
CA ALA A 96 7.14 -23.48 1.24
C ALA A 96 6.86 -23.25 -0.27
N SER A 97 6.63 -22.01 -0.70
CA SER A 97 6.19 -21.66 -2.06
C SER A 97 4.95 -22.43 -2.52
N ASP A 98 4.05 -22.73 -1.58
CA ASP A 98 2.74 -23.36 -1.81
C ASP A 98 1.70 -22.29 -2.10
N TRP A 99 1.70 -21.78 -3.33
CA TRP A 99 0.84 -20.68 -3.75
C TRP A 99 -0.66 -21.00 -3.72
N PRO A 100 -1.15 -22.20 -4.10
CA PRO A 100 -2.54 -22.56 -3.90
C PRO A 100 -2.97 -22.47 -2.42
N ARG A 101 -2.15 -22.99 -1.50
CA ARG A 101 -2.42 -22.88 -0.07
C ARG A 101 -2.32 -21.43 0.42
N THR A 102 -1.36 -20.66 -0.09
CA THR A 102 -1.21 -19.22 0.22
C THR A 102 -2.45 -18.43 -0.18
N GLU A 103 -3.04 -18.69 -1.35
CA GLU A 103 -4.31 -18.05 -1.78
C GLU A 103 -5.46 -18.37 -0.82
N LEU A 104 -5.63 -19.65 -0.47
CA LEU A 104 -6.67 -20.10 0.45
C LEU A 104 -6.52 -19.50 1.86
N LEU A 105 -5.30 -19.52 2.39
CA LEU A 105 -4.98 -18.92 3.69
C LEU A 105 -5.12 -17.40 3.66
N GLY A 106 -4.79 -16.75 2.54
CA GLY A 106 -4.99 -15.32 2.35
C GLY A 106 -6.47 -14.94 2.42
N ILE A 107 -7.34 -15.68 1.71
CA ILE A 107 -8.80 -15.51 1.77
C ILE A 107 -9.33 -15.78 3.18
N ARG A 108 -8.87 -16.85 3.85
CA ARG A 108 -9.25 -17.16 5.23
C ARG A 108 -8.85 -16.02 6.17
N SER A 109 -7.62 -15.52 6.06
CA SER A 109 -7.09 -14.46 6.91
C SER A 109 -7.91 -13.17 6.78
N MET A 110 -8.28 -12.80 5.55
CA MET A 110 -9.20 -11.69 5.32
C MET A 110 -10.58 -11.97 5.95
N GLY A 111 -11.16 -13.16 5.75
CA GLY A 111 -12.45 -13.54 6.33
C GLY A 111 -12.50 -13.47 7.86
N VAL A 112 -11.46 -13.97 8.54
CA VAL A 112 -11.33 -13.88 9.99
C VAL A 112 -11.15 -12.43 10.44
N GLY A 113 -10.30 -11.68 9.73
CA GLY A 113 -10.12 -10.23 9.97
C GLY A 113 -11.42 -9.44 9.84
N TYR A 114 -12.29 -9.80 8.88
CA TYR A 114 -13.63 -9.21 8.74
C TYR A 114 -14.57 -9.51 9.88
N ALA A 115 -14.60 -10.78 10.30
CA ALA A 115 -15.43 -11.19 11.42
C ALA A 115 -15.03 -10.39 12.67
N ALA A 116 -13.71 -10.25 12.91
CA ALA A 116 -13.19 -9.43 13.99
C ALA A 116 -13.55 -7.95 13.84
N LEU A 117 -13.32 -7.36 12.67
CA LEU A 117 -13.65 -5.98 12.37
C LEU A 117 -15.12 -5.67 12.71
N ARG A 118 -16.06 -6.53 12.30
CA ARG A 118 -17.49 -6.34 12.58
C ARG A 118 -17.82 -6.42 14.06
N VAL A 119 -17.21 -7.36 14.78
CA VAL A 119 -17.37 -7.47 16.24
C VAL A 119 -16.88 -6.20 16.93
N PHE A 120 -15.71 -5.70 16.54
CA PHE A 120 -15.15 -4.45 17.08
C PHE A 120 -16.04 -3.24 16.77
N GLN A 121 -16.42 -3.04 15.51
CA GLN A 121 -17.32 -1.95 15.11
C GLN A 121 -18.68 -1.99 15.83
N GLY A 122 -19.24 -3.18 16.02
CA GLY A 122 -20.47 -3.36 16.79
C GLY A 122 -20.31 -2.97 18.26
N THR A 123 -19.19 -3.38 18.87
CA THR A 123 -18.86 -3.08 20.26
C THR A 123 -18.65 -1.59 20.48
N GLU A 124 -17.88 -0.93 19.61
CA GLU A 124 -17.60 0.52 19.69
C GLU A 124 -18.87 1.36 19.50
N ARG A 125 -19.74 0.98 18.54
CA ARG A 125 -21.05 1.64 18.36
C ARG A 125 -21.96 1.48 19.57
N MET A 126 -21.98 0.30 20.19
CA MET A 126 -22.75 0.07 21.41
C MET A 126 -22.19 0.85 22.60
N ALA A 127 -20.87 0.90 22.75
CA ALA A 127 -20.21 1.68 23.81
C ALA A 127 -20.50 3.18 23.66
N THR A 128 -20.35 3.71 22.46
CA THR A 128 -20.65 5.11 22.14
C THR A 128 -22.12 5.46 22.41
N ARG A 129 -23.06 4.57 22.02
CA ARG A 129 -24.49 4.76 22.35
C ARG A 129 -24.74 4.77 23.85
N ARG A 130 -24.14 3.84 24.61
CA ARG A 130 -24.28 3.79 26.08
C ARG A 130 -23.74 5.04 26.74
N LEU A 131 -22.58 5.53 26.31
CA LEU A 131 -21.98 6.77 26.83
C LEU A 131 -22.82 7.99 26.50
N ARG A 132 -23.36 8.07 25.28
CA ARG A 132 -24.29 9.14 24.90
C ARG A 132 -25.55 9.12 25.77
N THR A 133 -26.18 7.96 25.94
CA THR A 133 -27.34 7.82 26.83
C THR A 133 -26.99 8.16 28.28
N ALA A 134 -25.80 7.78 28.78
CA ALA A 134 -25.35 8.15 30.11
C ALA A 134 -25.16 9.66 30.25
N ARG A 135 -24.55 10.34 29.25
CA ARG A 135 -24.39 11.81 29.24
C ARG A 135 -25.72 12.55 29.10
N GLU A 136 -26.66 12.03 28.33
CA GLU A 136 -28.03 12.56 28.23
C GLU A 136 -28.75 12.42 29.57
N ILE A 137 -28.67 11.25 30.21
CA ILE A 137 -29.21 11.03 31.56
C ILE A 137 -28.53 11.95 32.58
N ASP A 138 -27.20 12.06 32.59
CA ASP A 138 -26.46 12.92 33.52
C ASP A 138 -26.76 14.41 33.28
N GLY A 139 -26.95 14.82 32.03
CA GLY A 139 -27.39 16.17 31.67
C GLY A 139 -28.81 16.47 32.16
N ASP A 140 -29.74 15.53 31.95
CA ASP A 140 -31.10 15.62 32.46
C ASP A 140 -31.12 15.58 34.00
N LEU A 141 -30.27 14.75 34.62
CA LEU A 141 -30.14 14.63 36.07
C LEU A 141 -29.51 15.88 36.68
N ALA A 142 -28.54 16.51 36.01
CA ALA A 142 -27.96 17.79 36.44
C ALA A 142 -29.00 18.92 36.41
N VAL A 143 -29.91 18.92 35.43
CA VAL A 143 -31.07 19.84 35.39
C VAL A 143 -32.05 19.56 36.55
N TYR A 144 -32.21 18.30 36.97
CA TYR A 144 -33.04 17.93 38.11
C TYR A 144 -32.36 18.17 39.48
N LEU A 145 -31.03 18.04 39.58
CA LEU A 145 -30.24 18.22 40.80
C LEU A 145 -29.88 19.69 41.09
N ASP A 146 -30.14 20.61 40.15
CA ASP A 146 -30.12 22.06 40.39
C ASP A 146 -31.39 22.54 41.13
N GLN A 147 -32.30 21.63 41.50
CA GLN A 147 -33.31 21.88 42.54
C GLN A 147 -32.70 21.63 43.94
N PRO A 148 -32.90 22.53 44.91
CA PRO A 148 -32.28 22.40 46.22
C PRO A 148 -32.89 21.24 47.01
N ALA A 149 -32.27 20.07 46.96
CA ALA A 149 -32.66 18.94 47.80
C ALA A 149 -31.43 18.15 48.26
N GLY A 150 -31.16 18.25 49.56
CA GLY A 150 -30.73 17.19 50.47
C GLY A 150 -29.57 16.29 50.05
N ALA A 151 -28.45 16.43 50.77
CA ALA A 151 -27.33 15.49 50.80
C ALA A 151 -27.77 14.01 50.81
N ASP A 152 -27.27 13.22 49.86
CA ASP A 152 -26.83 11.80 50.00
C ASP A 152 -26.66 11.04 48.65
N GLY A 153 -26.23 11.71 47.58
CA GLY A 153 -26.15 11.12 46.22
C GLY A 153 -24.82 10.42 45.83
N ARG A 154 -24.16 9.62 46.69
CA ARG A 154 -22.83 9.02 46.38
C ARG A 154 -22.83 7.56 45.88
N GLY A 155 -23.98 6.97 45.52
CA GLY A 155 -24.08 5.51 45.34
C GLY A 155 -24.05 4.93 43.91
N LEU A 156 -24.35 5.71 42.86
CA LEU A 156 -24.75 5.13 41.56
C LEU A 156 -23.66 5.02 40.48
N ALA A 157 -22.56 5.77 40.59
CA ALA A 157 -21.53 5.82 39.54
C ALA A 157 -20.59 4.59 39.50
N ALA A 158 -20.49 3.81 40.58
CA ALA A 158 -19.49 2.74 40.70
C ALA A 158 -19.88 1.40 40.02
N GLY A 159 -21.14 1.23 39.61
CA GLY A 159 -21.67 -0.05 39.08
C GLY A 159 -21.52 -0.27 37.57
N LEU A 160 -21.25 0.78 36.78
CA LEU A 160 -21.22 0.71 35.31
C LEU A 160 -19.81 0.50 34.72
N GLY A 161 -18.77 0.47 35.55
CA GLY A 161 -17.36 0.55 35.12
C GLY A 161 -16.64 -0.76 34.81
N ARG A 162 -17.30 -1.92 34.80
CA ARG A 162 -16.67 -3.19 34.38
C ARG A 162 -17.21 -3.63 33.02
N GLY A 163 -16.90 -2.83 31.99
CA GLY A 163 -17.12 -3.22 30.60
C GLY A 163 -16.18 -4.35 30.21
N ASN A 164 -16.68 -5.32 29.45
CA ASN A 164 -15.87 -6.28 28.68
C ASN A 164 -15.06 -5.51 27.62
N HIS A 165 -14.06 -4.75 28.04
CA HIS A 165 -13.14 -4.09 27.12
C HIS A 165 -12.32 -5.18 26.45
N LEU A 166 -12.48 -5.31 25.14
CA LEU A 166 -11.59 -6.11 24.33
C LEU A 166 -10.17 -5.55 24.48
N PRO A 167 -9.13 -6.40 24.51
CA PRO A 167 -7.76 -5.93 24.68
C PRO A 167 -7.43 -4.90 23.58
N PRO A 168 -6.71 -3.81 23.91
CA PRO A 168 -6.43 -2.71 22.99
C PRO A 168 -5.72 -3.14 21.70
N HIS A 169 -5.08 -4.32 21.71
CA HIS A 169 -4.40 -4.91 20.56
C HIS A 169 -5.32 -5.62 19.57
N GLY A 170 -6.60 -5.86 19.89
CA GLY A 170 -7.52 -6.61 19.03
C GLY A 170 -7.73 -5.97 17.65
N HIS A 171 -7.79 -4.65 17.58
CA HIS A 171 -7.89 -3.89 16.32
C HIS A 171 -6.67 -4.12 15.42
N ASP A 172 -5.48 -4.11 16.00
CA ASP A 172 -4.26 -4.30 15.25
C ASP A 172 -4.20 -5.67 14.62
N VAL A 173 -4.56 -6.72 15.36
CA VAL A 173 -4.54 -8.10 14.85
C VAL A 173 -5.53 -8.26 13.70
N ALA A 174 -6.73 -7.67 13.77
CA ALA A 174 -7.68 -7.69 12.67
C ALA A 174 -7.13 -7.01 11.40
N ILE A 175 -6.50 -5.84 11.55
CA ILE A 175 -5.90 -5.12 10.41
C ILE A 175 -4.69 -5.88 9.84
N VAL A 176 -3.89 -6.55 10.70
CA VAL A 176 -2.84 -7.48 10.23
C VAL A 176 -3.46 -8.58 9.40
N SER A 177 -4.46 -9.31 9.90
CA SER A 177 -5.06 -10.42 9.16
C SER A 177 -5.65 -9.97 7.82
N LEU A 178 -6.31 -8.81 7.78
CA LEU A 178 -6.84 -8.23 6.53
C LEU A 178 -5.72 -7.88 5.54
N SER A 179 -4.72 -7.09 5.96
CA SER A 179 -3.65 -6.63 5.08
C SER A 179 -2.73 -7.76 4.62
N ARG A 180 -2.41 -8.71 5.51
CA ARG A 180 -1.60 -9.89 5.20
C ARG A 180 -2.34 -10.87 4.32
N GLY A 181 -3.63 -11.08 4.60
CA GLY A 181 -4.47 -11.90 3.75
C GLY A 181 -4.52 -11.38 2.31
N LEU A 182 -4.70 -10.07 2.14
CA LEU A 182 -4.68 -9.41 0.83
C LEU A 182 -3.33 -9.59 0.12
N LEU A 183 -2.22 -9.31 0.78
CA LEU A 183 -0.89 -9.53 0.23
C LEU A 183 -0.65 -11.00 -0.15
N GLY A 184 -1.12 -11.94 0.67
CA GLY A 184 -1.07 -13.38 0.38
C GLY A 184 -1.78 -13.73 -0.92
N VAL A 185 -2.99 -13.21 -1.13
CA VAL A 185 -3.74 -13.40 -2.38
C VAL A 185 -3.02 -12.75 -3.57
N VAL A 186 -2.45 -11.55 -3.40
CA VAL A 186 -1.68 -10.86 -4.45
C VAL A 186 -0.47 -11.67 -4.89
N HIS A 187 0.36 -12.13 -3.94
CA HIS A 187 1.56 -12.92 -4.22
C HIS A 187 1.23 -14.30 -4.77
N ALA A 188 0.17 -14.95 -4.28
CA ALA A 188 -0.30 -16.20 -4.85
C ALA A 188 -0.77 -16.00 -6.31
N ALA A 189 -1.57 -14.98 -6.59
CA ALA A 189 -2.04 -14.67 -7.94
C ALA A 189 -0.87 -14.38 -8.91
N PHE A 190 0.13 -13.62 -8.46
CA PHE A 190 1.35 -13.37 -9.23
C PHE A 190 2.11 -14.68 -9.52
N ASN A 191 2.46 -15.45 -8.50
CA ASN A 191 3.32 -16.62 -8.66
C ASN A 191 2.63 -17.81 -9.36
N LEU A 192 1.32 -18.01 -9.16
CA LEU A 192 0.54 -18.99 -9.92
C LEU A 192 0.52 -18.64 -11.41
N THR A 193 0.29 -17.36 -11.73
CA THR A 193 0.32 -16.89 -13.12
C THR A 193 1.71 -17.03 -13.72
N LEU A 194 2.76 -16.69 -12.95
CA LEU A 194 4.14 -16.82 -13.38
C LEU A 194 4.48 -18.27 -13.78
N ARG A 195 4.13 -19.24 -12.94
CA ARG A 195 4.35 -20.68 -13.21
C ARG A 195 3.63 -21.13 -14.49
N SER A 196 2.38 -20.69 -14.68
CA SER A 196 1.61 -20.99 -15.90
C SER A 196 2.30 -20.44 -17.15
N VAL A 197 2.68 -19.16 -17.13
CA VAL A 197 3.30 -18.47 -18.28
C VAL A 197 4.66 -19.06 -18.61
N GLN A 198 5.45 -19.44 -17.60
CA GLN A 198 6.76 -20.08 -17.81
C GLN A 198 6.64 -21.48 -18.46
N SER A 199 5.52 -22.17 -18.27
CA SER A 199 5.27 -23.47 -18.93
C SER A 199 4.82 -23.34 -20.39
N GLU A 200 4.34 -22.16 -20.79
CA GLU A 200 3.90 -21.87 -22.16
C GLU A 200 5.11 -21.48 -23.03
N SER A 201 5.67 -22.45 -23.76
CA SER A 201 6.92 -22.34 -24.52
C SER A 201 6.97 -21.28 -25.65
N SER A 202 5.90 -20.52 -25.93
CA SER A 202 5.82 -19.76 -27.18
C SER A 202 5.00 -18.47 -27.17
N ALA A 203 4.52 -17.99 -26.02
CA ALA A 203 3.71 -16.78 -25.99
C ALA A 203 4.52 -15.55 -26.47
N HIS A 204 4.25 -15.10 -27.70
CA HIS A 204 4.75 -13.83 -28.20
C HIS A 204 4.07 -12.72 -27.39
N PHE A 205 4.86 -11.92 -26.69
CA PHE A 205 4.32 -10.77 -25.99
C PHE A 205 4.08 -9.64 -26.99
N HIS A 206 2.81 -9.43 -27.35
CA HIS A 206 2.41 -8.43 -28.34
C HIS A 206 2.19 -7.04 -27.70
N THR A 207 2.31 -5.98 -28.50
CA THR A 207 1.98 -4.58 -28.12
C THR A 207 0.60 -4.48 -27.46
N GLU A 208 -0.36 -5.28 -27.91
CA GLU A 208 -1.70 -5.37 -27.33
C GLU A 208 -1.68 -5.74 -25.84
N THR A 209 -0.80 -6.65 -25.43
CA THR A 209 -0.65 -7.04 -24.01
C THR A 209 -0.10 -5.89 -23.17
N THR A 210 0.83 -5.09 -23.73
CA THR A 210 1.36 -3.90 -23.07
C THR A 210 0.26 -2.85 -22.87
N ASN A 211 -0.51 -2.55 -23.93
CA ASN A 211 -1.61 -1.59 -23.87
C ASN A 211 -2.73 -2.07 -22.93
N ALA A 212 -3.04 -3.37 -22.92
CA ALA A 212 -3.99 -3.94 -21.98
C ALA A 212 -3.51 -3.81 -20.54
N PHE A 213 -2.23 -4.11 -20.28
CA PHE A 213 -1.66 -3.96 -18.95
C PHE A 213 -1.64 -2.50 -18.48
N GLN A 214 -1.24 -1.57 -19.36
CA GLN A 214 -1.27 -0.14 -19.07
C GLN A 214 -2.66 0.34 -18.67
N ARG A 215 -3.70 -0.05 -19.42
CA ARG A 215 -5.08 0.28 -19.08
C ARG A 215 -5.49 -0.26 -17.71
N ILE A 216 -5.08 -1.48 -17.36
CA ILE A 216 -5.36 -2.04 -16.03
C ILE A 216 -4.65 -1.24 -14.92
N VAL A 217 -3.39 -0.85 -15.13
CA VAL A 217 -2.64 -0.01 -14.17
C VAL A 217 -3.35 1.33 -13.98
N GLU A 218 -3.73 2.00 -15.07
CA GLU A 218 -4.42 3.29 -15.04
C GLU A 218 -5.82 3.20 -14.42
N GLU A 219 -6.59 2.15 -14.72
CA GLU A 219 -7.90 1.88 -14.10
C GLU A 219 -7.78 1.72 -12.58
N VAL A 220 -6.85 0.88 -12.13
CA VAL A 220 -6.66 0.61 -10.69
C VAL A 220 -6.13 1.86 -9.96
N GLU A 221 -5.22 2.61 -10.57
CA GLU A 221 -4.72 3.87 -10.01
C GLU A 221 -5.83 4.90 -9.87
N ALA A 222 -6.66 5.07 -10.91
CA ALA A 222 -7.80 5.97 -10.88
C ALA A 222 -8.82 5.59 -9.80
N LEU A 223 -9.13 4.30 -9.65
CA LEU A 223 -10.07 3.80 -8.64
C LEU A 223 -9.56 4.05 -7.21
N ILE A 224 -8.29 3.75 -6.94
CA ILE A 224 -7.69 3.96 -5.62
C ILE A 224 -7.64 5.46 -5.29
N ARG A 225 -7.17 6.28 -6.23
CA ARG A 225 -7.09 7.73 -6.06
C ARG A 225 -8.48 8.35 -5.83
N ALA A 226 -9.48 7.91 -6.60
CA ALA A 226 -10.85 8.38 -6.41
C ALA A 226 -11.40 8.03 -5.03
N GLY A 227 -11.12 6.82 -4.50
CA GLY A 227 -11.53 6.45 -3.15
C GLY A 227 -10.81 7.25 -2.06
N GLN A 228 -9.50 7.45 -2.20
CA GLN A 228 -8.73 8.34 -1.30
C GLN A 228 -9.31 9.77 -1.29
N LEU A 229 -9.64 10.32 -2.47
CA LEU A 229 -10.25 11.64 -2.59
C LEU A 229 -11.62 11.72 -1.91
N ARG A 230 -12.45 10.67 -1.98
CA ARG A 230 -13.75 10.67 -1.27
C ARG A 230 -13.57 10.76 0.23
N ILE A 231 -12.65 9.99 0.82
CA ILE A 231 -12.33 10.07 2.25
C ILE A 231 -11.84 11.47 2.61
N TYR A 232 -10.89 12.01 1.83
CA TYR A 232 -10.36 13.36 2.02
C TYR A 232 -11.46 14.42 1.95
N HIS A 233 -12.36 14.35 0.97
CA HIS A 233 -13.49 15.28 0.85
C HIS A 233 -14.46 15.19 2.05
N ARG A 234 -14.74 13.98 2.56
CA ARG A 234 -15.57 13.84 3.77
C ARG A 234 -14.89 14.42 5.01
N MET A 235 -13.59 14.22 5.18
CA MET A 235 -12.84 14.80 6.31
C MET A 235 -12.75 16.33 6.21
N THR A 236 -12.38 16.87 5.05
CA THR A 236 -12.26 18.32 4.81
C THR A 236 -13.57 19.07 5.00
N SER A 237 -14.70 18.46 4.59
CA SER A 237 -16.05 19.03 4.79
C SER A 237 -16.61 18.80 6.20
N ARG A 238 -15.85 18.16 7.10
CA ARG A 238 -16.29 17.77 8.45
C ARG A 238 -17.61 16.99 8.42
N ALA A 239 -17.74 16.08 7.46
CA ALA A 239 -18.88 15.18 7.38
C ALA A 239 -18.97 14.32 8.66
N PRO A 240 -20.17 13.80 9.00
CA PRO A 240 -20.34 12.86 10.09
C PRO A 240 -19.32 11.72 10.03
N THR A 241 -18.84 11.27 11.19
CA THR A 241 -17.81 10.22 11.27
C THR A 241 -18.25 8.93 10.56
N ASP A 242 -19.54 8.58 10.63
CA ASP A 242 -20.11 7.44 9.92
C ASP A 242 -19.93 7.53 8.39
N ASP A 243 -20.03 8.72 7.78
CA ASP A 243 -19.79 8.91 6.34
C ASP A 243 -18.32 8.65 5.97
N VAL A 244 -17.39 9.10 6.82
CA VAL A 244 -15.95 8.85 6.62
C VAL A 244 -15.62 7.37 6.76
N VAL A 245 -16.23 6.71 7.74
CA VAL A 245 -16.11 5.27 7.97
C VAL A 245 -16.63 4.49 6.76
N GLU A 246 -17.77 4.88 6.20
CA GLU A 246 -18.34 4.24 5.01
C GLU A 246 -17.41 4.35 3.79
N GLU A 247 -16.89 5.55 3.50
CA GLU A 247 -15.97 5.77 2.37
C GLU A 247 -14.64 5.03 2.56
N ALA A 248 -14.13 4.94 3.80
CA ALA A 248 -12.94 4.17 4.11
C ALA A 248 -13.18 2.66 3.86
N CYS A 249 -14.28 2.11 4.36
CA CYS A 249 -14.66 0.72 4.07
C CYS A 249 -14.88 0.47 2.56
N ALA A 250 -15.45 1.44 1.84
CA ALA A 250 -15.65 1.35 0.39
C ALA A 250 -14.31 1.31 -0.37
N LEU A 251 -13.35 2.18 -0.02
CA LEU A 251 -12.01 2.15 -0.59
C LEU A 251 -11.31 0.81 -0.33
N ALA A 252 -11.36 0.30 0.91
CA ALA A 252 -10.78 -1.00 1.24
C ALA A 252 -11.36 -2.13 0.37
N GLY A 253 -12.67 -2.10 0.10
CA GLY A 253 -13.30 -3.07 -0.80
C GLY A 253 -12.94 -2.94 -2.27
N ILE A 254 -12.76 -1.72 -2.77
CA ILE A 254 -12.23 -1.50 -4.12
C ILE A 254 -10.83 -2.11 -4.25
N ILE A 255 -9.97 -1.91 -3.25
CA ILE A 255 -8.59 -2.41 -3.25
C ILE A 255 -8.54 -3.94 -3.32
N GLU A 256 -9.33 -4.63 -2.49
CA GLU A 256 -9.36 -6.10 -2.45
C GLU A 256 -9.83 -6.75 -3.74
N GLN A 257 -10.75 -6.10 -4.45
CA GLN A 257 -11.21 -6.57 -5.76
C GLN A 257 -10.17 -6.29 -6.86
N SER A 258 -9.42 -5.19 -6.72
CA SER A 258 -8.54 -4.67 -7.77
C SER A 258 -7.15 -5.29 -7.75
N LEU A 259 -6.54 -5.50 -6.57
CA LEU A 259 -5.15 -5.94 -6.50
C LEU A 259 -4.88 -7.35 -7.04
N PRO A 260 -5.70 -8.38 -6.74
CA PRO A 260 -5.52 -9.69 -7.35
C PRO A 260 -5.66 -9.64 -8.88
N ARG A 261 -6.51 -8.75 -9.42
CA ARG A 261 -6.66 -8.52 -10.87
C ARG A 261 -5.40 -7.88 -11.46
N LEU A 262 -4.74 -6.97 -10.75
CA LEU A 262 -3.50 -6.31 -11.16
C LEU A 262 -2.27 -7.25 -11.07
N ALA A 263 -2.24 -8.16 -10.10
CA ALA A 263 -1.10 -9.05 -9.85
C ALA A 263 -0.81 -10.03 -11.01
N ARG A 264 -1.85 -10.56 -11.66
CA ARG A 264 -1.69 -11.56 -12.75
C ARG A 264 -1.02 -10.97 -14.00
N PRO A 265 -1.45 -9.81 -14.54
CA PRO A 265 -0.72 -9.13 -15.61
C PRO A 265 0.73 -8.78 -15.24
N GLN A 266 1.01 -8.39 -13.99
CA GLN A 266 2.38 -8.12 -13.54
C GLN A 266 3.31 -9.33 -13.72
N ALA A 267 2.82 -10.56 -13.48
CA ALA A 267 3.60 -11.77 -13.70
C ALA A 267 3.90 -12.03 -15.20
N LYS A 268 2.91 -11.83 -16.07
CA LYS A 268 3.11 -11.93 -17.53
C LYS A 268 4.14 -10.93 -18.04
N VAL A 269 4.03 -9.70 -17.53
CA VAL A 269 4.94 -8.59 -17.84
C VAL A 269 6.34 -8.90 -17.34
N PHE A 270 6.49 -9.48 -16.14
CA PHE A 270 7.77 -9.94 -15.62
C PHE A 270 8.50 -10.87 -16.60
N VAL A 271 7.83 -11.93 -17.07
CA VAL A 271 8.42 -12.86 -18.05
C VAL A 271 8.78 -12.16 -19.36
N ALA A 272 7.89 -11.31 -19.87
CA ALA A 272 8.10 -10.58 -21.10
C ALA A 272 9.30 -9.63 -21.03
N MET A 273 9.48 -8.93 -19.91
CA MET A 273 10.64 -8.07 -19.68
C MET A 273 11.96 -8.86 -19.73
N GLN A 274 12.02 -10.02 -19.04
CA GLN A 274 13.22 -10.85 -19.06
C GLN A 274 13.54 -11.35 -20.48
N ARG A 275 12.52 -11.80 -21.21
CA ARG A 275 12.67 -12.26 -22.59
C ARG A 275 13.14 -11.15 -23.53
N LEU A 276 12.53 -9.97 -23.47
CA LEU A 276 12.95 -8.82 -24.29
C LEU A 276 14.41 -8.43 -24.01
N ARG A 277 14.83 -8.51 -22.75
CA ARG A 277 16.22 -8.28 -22.35
C ARG A 277 17.16 -9.33 -22.96
N GLU A 278 16.81 -10.61 -22.88
CA GLU A 278 17.59 -11.72 -23.44
C GLU A 278 17.67 -11.67 -24.98
N GLU A 279 16.62 -11.19 -25.64
CA GLU A 279 16.57 -10.95 -27.09
C GLU A 279 17.33 -9.68 -27.54
N GLY A 280 17.97 -8.95 -26.63
CA GLY A 280 18.69 -7.71 -26.94
C GLY A 280 17.79 -6.51 -27.24
N LYS A 281 16.49 -6.59 -26.93
CA LYS A 281 15.50 -5.51 -27.15
C LYS A 281 15.43 -4.57 -25.93
N GLY A 282 16.57 -3.99 -25.56
CA GLY A 282 16.74 -3.20 -24.33
C GLY A 282 15.68 -2.12 -24.11
N GLY A 283 15.46 -1.25 -25.10
CA GLY A 283 14.49 -0.14 -24.96
C GLY A 283 13.05 -0.62 -24.78
N ALA A 284 12.67 -1.74 -25.39
CA ALA A 284 11.35 -2.34 -25.17
C ALA A 284 11.23 -2.94 -23.76
N ALA A 285 12.30 -3.60 -23.27
CA ALA A 285 12.36 -4.13 -21.91
C ALA A 285 12.25 -3.01 -20.86
N GLU A 286 12.94 -1.88 -21.05
CA GLU A 286 12.87 -0.71 -20.16
C GLU A 286 11.50 -0.06 -20.13
N ASN A 287 10.87 0.15 -21.30
CA ASN A 287 9.54 0.75 -21.36
C ASN A 287 8.51 -0.12 -20.62
N LEU A 288 8.60 -1.44 -20.80
CA LEU A 288 7.77 -2.38 -20.06
C LEU A 288 8.16 -2.44 -18.56
N GLY A 289 9.44 -2.28 -18.26
CA GLY A 289 10.02 -2.12 -16.92
C GLY A 289 9.42 -0.97 -16.12
N ARG A 290 9.36 0.23 -16.72
CA ARG A 290 8.74 1.40 -16.11
C ARG A 290 7.28 1.15 -15.76
N LEU A 291 6.54 0.49 -16.64
CA LEU A 291 5.14 0.15 -16.39
C LEU A 291 5.00 -0.90 -15.28
N ALA A 292 5.85 -1.93 -15.25
CA ALA A 292 5.87 -2.95 -14.20
C ALA A 292 6.23 -2.35 -12.83
N MET A 293 7.18 -1.42 -12.79
CA MET A 293 7.56 -0.69 -11.58
C MET A 293 6.43 0.21 -11.08
N ARG A 294 5.73 0.93 -11.96
CA ARG A 294 4.54 1.71 -11.61
C ARG A 294 3.46 0.82 -11.00
N ALA A 295 3.20 -0.34 -11.61
CA ALA A 295 2.24 -1.32 -11.08
C ALA A 295 2.67 -1.86 -9.70
N GLY A 296 3.96 -2.15 -9.51
CA GLY A 296 4.48 -2.58 -8.23
C GLY A 296 4.33 -1.50 -7.15
N ALA A 297 4.66 -0.24 -7.47
CA ALA A 297 4.45 0.89 -6.56
C ALA A 297 2.97 1.05 -6.19
N LEU A 298 2.07 0.92 -7.16
CA LEU A 298 0.62 0.95 -6.96
C LEU A 298 0.14 -0.20 -6.05
N THR A 299 0.67 -1.41 -6.20
CA THR A 299 0.35 -2.54 -5.29
C THR A 299 0.70 -2.21 -3.83
N ARG A 300 1.87 -1.62 -3.59
CA ARG A 300 2.30 -1.25 -2.23
C ARG A 300 1.48 -0.10 -1.66
N GLU A 301 1.22 0.93 -2.46
CA GLU A 301 0.35 2.03 -2.05
C GLU A 301 -1.06 1.53 -1.70
N ALA A 302 -1.66 0.71 -2.56
CA ALA A 302 -2.98 0.16 -2.33
C ALA A 302 -3.04 -0.66 -1.04
N THR A 303 -2.01 -1.46 -0.77
CA THR A 303 -1.92 -2.23 0.47
C THR A 303 -1.83 -1.32 1.70
N ALA A 304 -1.07 -0.23 1.63
CA ALA A 304 -1.02 0.77 2.69
C ALA A 304 -2.37 1.48 2.86
N ALA A 305 -3.01 1.88 1.76
CA ALA A 305 -4.32 2.53 1.77
C ALA A 305 -5.41 1.61 2.33
N HIS A 306 -5.33 0.31 2.09
CA HIS A 306 -6.24 -0.71 2.64
C HIS A 306 -6.15 -0.77 4.17
N ALA A 307 -4.94 -0.91 4.71
CA ALA A 307 -4.72 -0.91 6.15
C ALA A 307 -5.10 0.43 6.81
N ALA A 308 -4.74 1.55 6.18
CA ALA A 308 -5.12 2.90 6.63
C ALA A 308 -6.64 3.09 6.67
N SER A 309 -7.35 2.60 5.65
CA SER A 309 -8.81 2.68 5.58
C SER A 309 -9.48 1.94 6.73
N TYR A 310 -9.08 0.70 7.02
CA TYR A 310 -9.62 -0.03 8.16
C TYR A 310 -9.25 0.59 9.50
N ARG A 311 -8.02 1.14 9.62
CA ARG A 311 -7.62 1.87 10.82
C ARG A 311 -8.57 3.03 11.09
N ILE A 312 -8.83 3.86 10.08
CA ILE A 312 -9.72 5.03 10.20
C ILE A 312 -11.15 4.57 10.53
N ALA A 313 -11.64 3.58 9.79
CA ALA A 313 -12.98 3.04 9.99
C ALA A 313 -13.22 2.50 11.41
N LEU A 314 -12.20 1.89 12.03
CA LEU A 314 -12.26 1.44 13.42
C LEU A 314 -12.09 2.59 14.41
N ASN A 315 -11.10 3.45 14.19
CA ASN A 315 -10.72 4.45 15.18
C ASN A 315 -11.77 5.54 15.32
N LEU A 316 -12.39 6.01 14.24
CA LEU A 316 -13.41 7.06 14.31
C LEU A 316 -14.73 6.62 14.97
N LEU A 317 -14.91 5.31 15.23
CA LEU A 317 -16.06 4.79 15.96
C LEU A 317 -15.82 4.68 17.47
N ARG A 318 -14.56 4.85 17.92
CA ARG A 318 -14.18 4.77 19.34
C ARG A 318 -14.57 6.07 20.06
N ASP A 319 -14.84 5.97 21.36
CA ASP A 319 -14.98 7.17 22.22
C ASP A 319 -13.65 7.92 22.35
N GLU A 320 -12.54 7.18 22.36
CA GLU A 320 -11.17 7.71 22.37
C GLU A 320 -10.38 7.18 21.15
N PRO A 321 -10.49 7.83 19.98
CA PRO A 321 -9.69 7.47 18.81
C PRO A 321 -8.19 7.75 19.04
N ASP A 322 -7.32 7.03 18.32
CA ASP A 322 -5.88 7.29 18.38
C ASP A 322 -5.56 8.75 17.99
N VAL A 323 -4.64 9.38 18.71
CA VAL A 323 -4.26 10.79 18.53
C VAL A 323 -3.86 11.11 17.09
N ASP A 324 -3.08 10.25 16.43
CA ASP A 324 -2.65 10.48 15.05
C ASP A 324 -3.78 10.32 14.02
N VAL A 325 -4.83 9.57 14.33
CA VAL A 325 -6.04 9.49 13.48
C VAL A 325 -6.90 10.74 13.66
N LEU A 326 -7.05 11.23 14.90
CA LEU A 326 -7.72 12.51 15.17
C LEU A 326 -7.00 13.67 14.49
N GLU A 327 -5.68 13.75 14.64
CA GLU A 327 -4.89 14.78 13.98
C GLU A 327 -5.04 14.75 12.46
N LEU A 328 -5.07 13.55 11.84
CA LEU A 328 -5.31 13.40 10.41
C LEU A 328 -6.69 13.92 10.01
N TYR A 329 -7.73 13.64 10.80
CA TYR A 329 -9.09 14.12 10.57
C TYR A 329 -9.18 15.64 10.70
N ASP A 330 -8.65 16.20 11.80
CA ASP A 330 -8.74 17.62 12.12
C ASP A 330 -7.94 18.50 11.15
N LYS A 331 -6.74 18.06 10.75
CA LYS A 331 -5.86 18.79 9.83
C LYS A 331 -6.24 18.60 8.36
N ALA A 332 -7.23 17.77 8.03
CA ALA A 332 -7.54 17.44 6.64
C ALA A 332 -7.84 18.70 5.80
N ALA A 333 -8.51 19.70 6.36
CA ALA A 333 -8.83 20.97 5.69
C ALA A 333 -7.59 21.86 5.42
N ASP A 334 -6.51 21.67 6.18
CA ASP A 334 -5.28 22.48 6.09
C ASP A 334 -4.21 21.83 5.20
N LEU A 335 -4.36 20.54 4.91
CA LEU A 335 -3.43 19.77 4.09
C LEU A 335 -3.86 19.75 2.63
N ALA A 336 -2.90 19.89 1.70
CA ALA A 336 -3.14 19.55 0.31
C ALA A 336 -3.42 18.04 0.19
N PHE A 337 -4.27 17.64 -0.78
CA PHE A 337 -4.55 16.22 -1.00
C PHE A 337 -3.26 15.43 -1.22
N ASP A 338 -2.34 15.93 -2.05
CA ASP A 338 -1.09 15.25 -2.40
C ASP A 338 0.08 16.23 -2.54
N THR A 339 1.30 15.70 -2.50
CA THR A 339 2.53 16.45 -2.78
C THR A 339 3.46 15.61 -3.65
N LYS A 340 4.32 16.26 -4.42
CA LYS A 340 5.39 15.56 -5.13
C LYS A 340 6.40 15.03 -4.12
N LEU A 341 6.79 13.77 -4.28
CA LEU A 341 7.95 13.21 -3.58
C LEU A 341 9.23 13.87 -4.14
N PRO A 342 10.24 14.13 -3.30
CA PRO A 342 11.53 14.61 -3.79
C PRO A 342 12.13 13.54 -4.70
N ASN A 343 12.50 13.93 -5.91
CA ASN A 343 13.18 13.10 -6.88
C ASN A 343 14.48 13.77 -7.34
N GLY A 344 15.47 12.96 -7.66
CA GLY A 344 16.73 13.45 -8.19
C GLY A 344 16.61 13.86 -9.66
N LYS A 345 17.70 14.38 -10.20
CA LYS A 345 17.84 14.59 -11.64
C LYS A 345 17.82 13.24 -12.36
N ASP A 346 16.85 13.06 -13.26
CA ASP A 346 16.74 11.85 -14.10
C ASP A 346 18.04 11.65 -14.89
N THR A 347 18.71 10.52 -14.62
CA THR A 347 20.03 10.20 -15.14
C THR A 347 20.07 8.77 -15.66
N GLN A 348 20.35 8.61 -16.94
CA GLN A 348 20.62 7.30 -17.54
C GLN A 348 21.90 6.70 -16.96
N LEU A 349 21.93 5.37 -16.77
CA LEU A 349 23.10 4.68 -16.19
C LEU A 349 24.38 4.93 -17.00
N ALA A 350 24.27 4.99 -18.33
CA ALA A 350 25.38 5.32 -19.24
C ALA A 350 26.04 6.69 -18.96
N HIS A 351 25.34 7.60 -18.29
CA HIS A 351 25.83 8.94 -17.97
C HIS A 351 26.40 9.08 -16.55
N MET A 352 26.33 8.04 -15.72
CA MET A 352 26.81 8.12 -14.34
C MET A 352 28.29 8.48 -14.21
N GLY A 353 29.14 8.05 -15.15
CA GLY A 353 30.57 8.39 -15.15
C GLY A 353 30.86 9.89 -15.34
N ARG A 354 29.86 10.69 -15.73
CA ARG A 354 29.98 12.15 -15.92
C ARG A 354 29.53 12.95 -14.71
N LEU A 355 28.95 12.31 -13.71
CA LEU A 355 28.41 12.99 -12.53
C LEU A 355 29.53 13.47 -11.59
N GLU A 356 29.28 14.59 -10.94
CA GLU A 356 30.05 15.08 -9.82
C GLU A 356 29.57 14.45 -8.50
N GLY A 357 30.50 14.24 -7.56
CA GLY A 357 30.14 13.66 -6.27
C GLY A 357 29.22 14.62 -5.50
N GLY A 358 28.14 14.09 -4.94
CA GLY A 358 27.13 14.86 -4.21
C GLY A 358 25.88 15.21 -5.02
N GLU A 359 25.84 14.95 -6.33
CA GLU A 359 24.63 15.15 -7.13
C GLU A 359 23.49 14.25 -6.66
N PHE A 360 22.29 14.82 -6.48
CA PHE A 360 21.06 14.07 -6.20
C PHE A 360 20.41 13.63 -7.51
N VAL A 361 20.40 12.33 -7.78
CA VAL A 361 20.02 11.73 -9.06
C VAL A 361 18.92 10.69 -8.89
N GLU A 362 18.09 10.56 -9.92
CA GLU A 362 17.14 9.46 -10.08
C GLU A 362 17.64 8.57 -11.21
N VAL A 363 17.73 7.27 -10.96
CA VAL A 363 18.14 6.29 -11.98
C VAL A 363 17.17 5.12 -12.05
N GLU A 364 17.11 4.50 -13.23
CA GLU A 364 16.30 3.32 -13.48
C GLU A 364 17.16 2.18 -14.01
N GLY A 365 16.77 0.93 -13.70
CA GLY A 365 17.44 -0.24 -14.25
C GLY A 365 16.88 -1.55 -13.72
N PHE A 366 17.31 -2.65 -14.33
CA PHE A 366 17.00 -4.00 -13.86
C PHE A 366 17.96 -4.40 -12.74
N ALA A 367 17.43 -4.84 -11.61
CA ALA A 367 18.22 -5.48 -10.57
C ALA A 367 18.86 -6.76 -11.14
N THR A 368 20.19 -6.83 -11.20
CA THR A 368 20.92 -8.05 -11.61
C THR A 368 21.52 -8.78 -10.43
N ARG A 369 21.64 -8.11 -9.29
CA ARG A 369 22.10 -8.66 -8.03
C ARG A 369 21.54 -7.83 -6.89
N VAL A 370 20.98 -8.49 -5.89
CA VAL A 370 20.58 -7.89 -4.61
C VAL A 370 21.27 -8.66 -3.49
N GLU A 371 22.00 -7.97 -2.63
CA GLU A 371 22.67 -8.58 -1.49
C GLU A 371 22.50 -7.71 -0.24
N ALA A 372 22.46 -8.35 0.92
CA ALA A 372 22.49 -7.67 2.21
C ALA A 372 23.76 -8.04 2.96
N ILE A 373 24.47 -7.03 3.45
CA ILE A 373 25.74 -7.18 4.15
C ILE A 373 25.74 -6.34 5.43
N GLN A 374 26.64 -6.66 6.36
CA GLN A 374 26.83 -5.88 7.60
C GLN A 374 28.29 -5.43 7.70
N PRO A 375 28.69 -4.35 6.98
CA PRO A 375 30.08 -3.92 6.94
C PRO A 375 30.52 -3.39 8.30
N GLY A 376 31.52 -4.04 8.92
CA GLY A 376 32.20 -3.53 10.13
C GLY A 376 31.30 -3.24 11.33
N GLY A 377 30.15 -3.91 11.46
CA GLY A 377 29.19 -3.67 12.55
C GLY A 377 28.33 -2.40 12.42
N SER A 378 28.46 -1.64 11.33
CA SER A 378 27.82 -0.32 11.11
C SER A 378 26.33 -0.35 10.73
N GLY A 379 25.67 -1.48 10.93
CA GLY A 379 24.28 -1.72 10.54
C GLY A 379 24.15 -2.47 9.22
N LEU A 380 22.92 -2.89 8.92
CA LEU A 380 22.60 -3.65 7.71
C LEU A 380 22.62 -2.73 6.49
N VAL A 381 23.33 -3.11 5.44
CA VAL A 381 23.40 -2.40 4.16
C VAL A 381 22.96 -3.35 3.06
N SER A 382 21.95 -2.97 2.30
CA SER A 382 21.61 -3.67 1.06
C SER A 382 22.33 -3.03 -0.12
N ARG A 383 22.97 -3.84 -0.95
CA ARG A 383 23.58 -3.42 -2.22
C ARG A 383 22.76 -3.99 -3.37
N ILE A 384 22.56 -3.17 -4.37
CA ILE A 384 21.88 -3.55 -5.61
C ILE A 384 22.77 -3.19 -6.79
N GLU A 385 22.88 -4.11 -7.74
CA GLU A 385 23.45 -3.83 -9.06
C GLU A 385 22.31 -3.64 -10.05
N LEU A 386 22.30 -2.50 -10.73
CA LEU A 386 21.36 -2.17 -11.79
C LEU A 386 22.01 -2.36 -13.16
N LEU A 387 21.24 -2.88 -14.12
CA LEU A 387 21.59 -2.98 -15.53
C LEU A 387 20.59 -2.17 -16.37
N ASP A 388 21.12 -1.30 -17.21
CA ASP A 388 20.41 -0.67 -18.32
C ASP A 388 20.64 -1.54 -19.56
N PRO A 389 19.63 -2.26 -20.06
CA PRO A 389 19.80 -3.21 -21.16
C PRO A 389 19.98 -2.52 -22.51
N SER A 390 19.59 -1.25 -22.70
CA SER A 390 19.85 -0.53 -23.95
C SER A 390 21.31 -0.15 -24.08
N SER A 391 21.95 0.28 -22.99
CA SER A 391 23.37 0.67 -23.00
C SER A 391 24.32 -0.42 -22.52
N GLN A 392 23.80 -1.51 -21.94
CA GLN A 392 24.55 -2.54 -21.21
C GLN A 392 25.37 -1.98 -20.03
N THR A 393 25.07 -0.75 -19.60
CA THR A 393 25.78 -0.11 -18.49
C THR A 393 25.26 -0.64 -17.17
N ARG A 394 26.19 -0.84 -16.22
CA ARG A 394 25.88 -1.25 -14.86
C ARG A 394 26.17 -0.13 -13.87
N ALA A 395 25.37 -0.08 -12.81
CA ALA A 395 25.57 0.81 -11.69
C ALA A 395 25.30 0.10 -10.38
N ARG A 396 26.03 0.48 -9.33
CA ARG A 396 25.78 -0.01 -7.96
C ARG A 396 25.03 1.05 -7.16
N ALA A 397 24.10 0.60 -6.33
CA ALA A 397 23.47 1.44 -5.33
C ALA A 397 23.45 0.74 -3.96
N ALA A 398 23.40 1.52 -2.89
CA ALA A 398 23.35 1.06 -1.51
C ALA A 398 22.16 1.67 -0.78
N ALA A 399 21.42 0.85 -0.03
CA ALA A 399 20.34 1.25 0.86
C ALA A 399 20.71 0.90 2.31
N LEU A 400 20.68 1.90 3.19
CA LEU A 400 21.04 1.77 4.60
C LEU A 400 19.87 1.24 5.45
N PHE A 401 20.23 0.44 6.46
CA PHE A 401 19.33 -0.14 7.47
C PHE A 401 18.16 -0.95 6.88
N MET A 402 18.41 -1.63 5.75
CA MET A 402 17.38 -2.41 5.06
C MET A 402 17.90 -3.73 4.52
N HIS A 403 17.02 -4.73 4.49
CA HIS A 403 17.17 -5.97 3.72
C HIS A 403 16.23 -5.90 2.51
N LEU A 404 16.72 -5.44 1.35
CA LEU A 404 15.89 -5.26 0.15
C LEU A 404 15.18 -6.56 -0.31
N PRO A 405 15.77 -7.76 -0.18
CA PRO A 405 15.03 -9.00 -0.47
C PRO A 405 13.82 -9.21 0.44
N HIS A 406 13.89 -8.82 1.72
CA HIS A 406 12.73 -8.88 2.62
C HIS A 406 11.63 -7.88 2.23
N LEU A 407 11.94 -6.90 1.36
CA LEU A 407 10.95 -5.98 0.79
C LEU A 407 10.39 -6.47 -0.56
N GLY A 408 10.80 -7.65 -1.02
CA GLY A 408 10.39 -8.19 -2.31
C GLY A 408 11.17 -7.61 -3.50
N VAL A 409 12.35 -7.01 -3.28
CA VAL A 409 13.26 -6.68 -4.39
C VAL A 409 14.02 -7.94 -4.77
N THR A 410 13.87 -8.37 -6.02
CA THR A 410 14.49 -9.60 -6.54
C THR A 410 15.34 -9.31 -7.75
N ASP A 411 16.18 -10.28 -8.12
CA ASP A 411 16.81 -10.28 -9.44
C ASP A 411 15.73 -10.22 -10.54
N GLY A 412 16.01 -9.42 -11.56
CA GLY A 412 15.11 -9.13 -12.67
C GLY A 412 14.06 -8.07 -12.37
N ALA A 413 13.90 -7.59 -11.14
CA ALA A 413 12.97 -6.49 -10.84
C ALA A 413 13.43 -5.20 -11.52
N PHE A 414 12.51 -4.46 -12.15
CA PHE A 414 12.80 -3.13 -12.64
C PHE A 414 12.65 -2.13 -11.50
N CYS A 415 13.70 -1.36 -11.26
CA CYS A 415 13.81 -0.45 -10.13
C CYS A 415 13.99 0.99 -10.61
N ARG A 416 13.42 1.93 -9.85
CA ARG A 416 13.76 3.35 -9.87
C ARG A 416 14.19 3.74 -8.46
N LEU A 417 15.34 4.38 -8.33
CA LEU A 417 15.85 4.85 -7.05
C LEU A 417 16.33 6.29 -7.18
N SER A 418 16.08 7.07 -6.13
CA SER A 418 16.58 8.44 -5.99
C SER A 418 17.59 8.47 -4.85
N GLY A 419 18.76 9.09 -5.08
CA GLY A 419 19.86 9.07 -4.13
C GLY A 419 21.00 10.01 -4.47
N ILE A 420 21.99 10.07 -3.58
CA ILE A 420 23.19 10.89 -3.77
C ILE A 420 24.24 10.05 -4.50
N PHE A 421 24.74 10.56 -5.62
CA PHE A 421 25.89 9.96 -6.30
C PHE A 421 27.17 10.20 -5.53
N ARG A 422 27.93 9.13 -5.28
CA ARG A 422 29.26 9.18 -4.66
C ARG A 422 30.28 8.62 -5.63
N LYS A 423 31.39 9.34 -5.81
CA LYS A 423 32.55 8.83 -6.56
C LYS A 423 33.28 7.72 -5.82
N ASN A 424 33.35 7.83 -4.49
CA ASN A 424 33.92 6.84 -3.59
C ASN A 424 32.90 6.60 -2.47
N SER A 425 32.10 5.54 -2.56
CA SER A 425 31.13 5.17 -1.53
C SER A 425 31.70 4.09 -0.62
N ALA A 426 31.87 4.38 0.66
CA ALA A 426 32.28 3.38 1.65
C ALA A 426 31.27 2.22 1.74
N LEU A 427 29.99 2.49 1.45
CA LEU A 427 28.94 1.48 1.41
C LEU A 427 29.07 0.54 0.20
N LEU A 428 29.88 0.90 -0.80
CA LEU A 428 30.09 0.17 -2.05
C LEU A 428 31.57 -0.17 -2.26
N ASP A 429 32.33 -0.41 -1.19
CA ASP A 429 33.76 -0.78 -1.26
C ASP A 429 34.60 0.28 -1.99
N ASP A 430 34.39 1.55 -1.61
CA ASP A 430 35.01 2.75 -2.20
C ASP A 430 34.82 2.90 -3.72
N SER A 431 33.84 2.18 -4.28
CA SER A 431 33.47 2.27 -5.69
C SER A 431 32.45 3.41 -5.94
N PRO A 432 32.37 3.93 -7.17
CA PRO A 432 31.32 4.89 -7.53
C PRO A 432 29.95 4.22 -7.52
N GLY A 433 28.94 4.96 -7.08
CA GLY A 433 27.56 4.48 -7.06
C GLY A 433 26.60 5.44 -6.36
N ILE A 434 25.40 4.95 -6.08
CA ILE A 434 24.32 5.76 -5.52
C ILE A 434 24.01 5.32 -4.10
N GLU A 435 24.04 6.25 -3.16
CA GLU A 435 23.50 6.04 -1.83
C GLU A 435 22.03 6.45 -1.86
N VAL A 436 21.12 5.48 -1.76
CA VAL A 436 19.67 5.73 -1.88
C VAL A 436 19.21 6.60 -0.72
N ASP A 437 18.52 7.69 -1.07
CA ASP A 437 18.07 8.68 -0.10
C ASP A 437 16.83 8.20 0.67
N ARG A 438 16.56 8.85 1.80
CA ARG A 438 15.41 8.59 2.65
C ARG A 438 14.46 9.78 2.62
N LEU A 439 13.23 9.52 2.21
CA LEU A 439 12.12 10.45 2.31
C LEU A 439 11.90 10.85 3.77
N SER A 440 11.87 12.16 4.03
CA SER A 440 11.40 12.69 5.31
C SER A 440 9.88 12.57 5.39
N LEU A 441 9.40 11.35 5.66
CA LEU A 441 7.96 11.06 5.67
C LEU A 441 7.20 11.86 6.73
N ALA A 442 7.86 12.31 7.80
CA ALA A 442 7.26 13.22 8.77
C ALA A 442 6.94 14.58 8.14
N ASP A 443 7.94 15.25 7.58
CA ASP A 443 7.78 16.55 6.94
C ASP A 443 6.82 16.49 5.73
N LEU A 444 6.81 15.36 5.02
CA LEU A 444 5.89 15.14 3.90
C LEU A 444 4.45 14.93 4.38
N SER A 445 4.22 14.24 5.50
CA SER A 445 2.89 14.09 6.10
C SER A 445 2.32 15.43 6.56
N ASP A 446 3.16 16.38 6.97
CA ASP A 446 2.72 17.72 7.39
C ASP A 446 2.30 18.61 6.21
N LYS A 447 2.50 18.15 4.96
CA LYS A 447 2.19 18.88 3.73
C LYS A 447 1.18 18.17 2.82
N SER A 448 1.00 16.87 3.01
CA SER A 448 0.17 16.02 2.14
C SER A 448 -0.69 15.09 2.98
N TRP A 449 -2.02 15.26 2.81
CA TRP A 449 -3.01 14.39 3.42
C TRP A 449 -2.81 12.94 2.96
N ARG A 450 -2.57 12.70 1.67
CA ARG A 450 -2.37 11.34 1.14
C ARG A 450 -1.17 10.65 1.79
N ILE A 451 -0.05 11.37 1.99
CA ILE A 451 1.12 10.79 2.67
C ILE A 451 0.82 10.53 4.16
N ALA A 452 0.16 11.45 4.85
CA ALA A 452 -0.28 11.24 6.24
C ALA A 452 -1.24 10.05 6.38
N PHE A 453 -2.21 9.94 5.48
CA PHE A 453 -3.16 8.82 5.38
C PHE A 453 -2.43 7.49 5.17
N LEU A 454 -1.54 7.39 4.19
CA LEU A 454 -0.77 6.16 3.94
C LEU A 454 0.17 5.83 5.11
N ARG A 455 0.76 6.84 5.77
CA ARG A 455 1.61 6.65 6.95
C ARG A 455 0.84 6.17 8.17
N SER A 456 -0.47 6.41 8.24
CA SER A 456 -1.31 5.85 9.30
C SER A 456 -1.30 4.31 9.30
N ALA A 457 -0.96 3.67 8.16
CA ALA A 457 -0.80 2.23 8.06
C ALA A 457 0.55 1.68 8.57
N ARG A 458 1.50 2.54 8.96
CA ARG A 458 2.93 2.19 9.16
C ARG A 458 3.20 1.00 10.09
N ARG A 459 2.27 0.72 11.00
CA ARG A 459 2.33 -0.41 11.93
C ARG A 459 2.14 -1.75 11.23
N TRP A 460 1.28 -1.81 10.21
CA TRP A 460 0.92 -3.04 9.50
C TRP A 460 1.59 -3.15 8.13
N TYR A 461 1.72 -2.01 7.43
CA TYR A 461 2.34 -1.94 6.12
C TYR A 461 2.93 -0.55 5.85
N GLN A 462 4.14 -0.52 5.28
CA GLN A 462 4.81 0.73 4.90
C GLN A 462 5.11 0.70 3.40
N PRO A 463 4.50 1.56 2.58
CA PRO A 463 4.75 1.57 1.15
C PRO A 463 6.17 2.08 0.83
N TRP A 464 6.71 2.97 1.67
CA TRP A 464 8.11 3.40 1.69
C TRP A 464 8.80 2.85 2.94
N ARG A 465 9.17 1.57 2.94
CA ARG A 465 9.80 0.94 4.11
C ARG A 465 11.04 1.74 4.54
N ASN A 466 11.07 2.15 5.81
CA ASN A 466 12.14 2.99 6.37
C ASN A 466 12.35 4.33 5.63
N GLY A 467 11.34 4.79 4.88
CA GLY A 467 11.41 6.00 4.05
C GLY A 467 12.25 5.85 2.79
N LEU A 468 12.59 4.64 2.34
CA LEU A 468 13.45 4.46 1.17
C LEU A 468 12.84 5.12 -0.09
N ASN A 469 13.60 5.99 -0.75
CA ASN A 469 13.19 6.66 -1.98
C ASN A 469 13.41 5.75 -3.21
N MET A 470 12.64 4.66 -3.25
CA MET A 470 12.79 3.60 -4.24
C MET A 470 11.43 3.01 -4.62
N HIS A 471 11.27 2.69 -5.89
CA HIS A 471 10.15 1.93 -6.43
C HIS A 471 10.69 0.73 -7.22
N TRP A 472 9.98 -0.39 -7.15
CA TRP A 472 10.36 -1.60 -7.89
C TRP A 472 9.12 -2.37 -8.37
N SER A 473 9.28 -3.15 -9.44
CA SER A 473 8.27 -4.10 -9.89
C SER A 473 8.12 -5.28 -8.91
N LEU A 474 6.99 -5.99 -8.95
CA LEU A 474 6.88 -7.29 -8.27
C LEU A 474 7.85 -8.31 -8.89
N GLY A 475 8.30 -9.25 -8.06
CA GLY A 475 9.27 -10.27 -8.43
C GLY A 475 8.84 -11.69 -8.00
N PRO A 476 9.44 -12.73 -8.60
CA PRO A 476 9.21 -14.12 -8.22
C PRO A 476 9.64 -14.41 -6.79
N HIS A 477 8.98 -15.38 -6.16
CA HIS A 477 9.43 -15.91 -4.87
C HIS A 477 9.81 -17.39 -5.01
N GLN A 478 11.03 -17.73 -4.57
CA GLN A 478 11.57 -19.09 -4.54
C GLN A 478 11.70 -19.58 -3.10
N SER A 479 11.51 -20.89 -2.90
CA SER A 479 11.58 -21.50 -1.58
C SER A 479 13.00 -21.47 -1.01
N ALA A 480 13.11 -21.33 0.31
CA ALA A 480 14.35 -21.42 1.07
C ALA A 480 15.10 -22.77 0.91
N ALA A 481 14.43 -23.80 0.39
CA ALA A 481 14.97 -25.15 0.19
C ALA A 481 16.00 -25.26 -0.96
N GLU A 482 16.25 -24.20 -1.75
CA GLU A 482 17.30 -24.19 -2.78
C GLU A 482 18.61 -23.56 -2.25
N PRO A 483 19.64 -24.37 -1.86
CA PRO A 483 20.77 -23.91 -1.04
C PRO A 483 21.82 -23.04 -1.75
N ARG A 484 21.64 -22.65 -3.02
CA ARG A 484 22.67 -21.91 -3.79
C ARG A 484 22.30 -20.51 -4.27
N ARG A 485 21.08 -20.01 -4.01
CA ARG A 485 20.61 -18.66 -4.44
C ARG A 485 19.71 -17.94 -3.42
N GLN A 486 19.90 -18.22 -2.12
CA GLN A 486 18.90 -17.93 -1.07
C GLN A 486 18.51 -16.46 -0.84
N ALA A 487 19.34 -15.47 -1.20
CA ALA A 487 19.02 -14.06 -0.90
C ALA A 487 18.39 -13.26 -2.05
N SER A 488 18.37 -13.77 -3.28
CA SER A 488 18.08 -12.93 -4.45
C SER A 488 16.68 -13.11 -5.07
N VAL A 489 15.86 -13.99 -4.50
CA VAL A 489 14.54 -14.36 -5.06
C VAL A 489 13.44 -14.45 -4.00
N GLU A 490 13.42 -13.49 -3.08
CA GLU A 490 12.39 -13.38 -2.05
C GLU A 490 11.26 -12.41 -2.44
N GLY A 491 10.61 -12.59 -3.60
CA GLY A 491 9.59 -11.63 -4.09
C GLY A 491 8.41 -11.37 -3.14
N ALA A 492 8.04 -12.38 -2.36
CA ALA A 492 7.05 -12.31 -1.28
C ALA A 492 7.67 -12.10 0.11
N GLY A 493 8.92 -11.63 0.20
CA GLY A 493 9.64 -11.40 1.46
C GLY A 493 8.88 -10.49 2.42
N GLU A 494 8.10 -9.54 1.88
CA GLU A 494 7.29 -8.61 2.67
C GLU A 494 6.18 -9.32 3.48
N LEU A 495 5.77 -10.54 3.11
CA LEU A 495 4.85 -11.39 3.88
C LEU A 495 5.56 -12.16 5.00
N ILE A 496 6.85 -12.47 4.84
CA ILE A 496 7.61 -13.31 5.76
C ILE A 496 8.21 -12.47 6.89
N TYR A 497 8.63 -11.25 6.59
CA TYR A 497 9.45 -10.43 7.49
C TYR A 497 8.70 -9.20 7.99
N LEU A 498 8.14 -9.32 9.19
CA LEU A 498 7.60 -8.21 9.97
C LEU A 498 7.91 -8.36 11.44
N ASP A 499 8.43 -7.28 12.01
CA ASP A 499 8.70 -7.17 13.44
C ASP A 499 7.40 -7.22 14.27
N PHE A 500 6.27 -6.75 13.73
CA PHE A 500 5.03 -6.62 14.51
C PHE A 500 4.39 -7.94 14.96
N MET A 501 4.47 -8.99 14.14
CA MET A 501 4.00 -10.33 14.55
C MET A 501 4.88 -10.88 15.67
N LYS A 502 6.18 -10.60 15.61
CA LYS A 502 7.11 -11.00 16.66
C LYS A 502 6.76 -10.28 17.97
N ASP A 503 6.54 -8.98 17.95
CA ASP A 503 6.15 -8.23 19.16
C ASP A 503 4.79 -8.68 19.74
N LEU A 504 3.81 -9.03 18.89
CA LEU A 504 2.52 -9.57 19.34
C LEU A 504 2.62 -10.98 19.91
N ILE A 505 3.48 -11.83 19.32
CA ILE A 505 3.75 -13.18 19.82
C ILE A 505 4.51 -13.09 21.14
N ASP A 506 5.56 -12.27 21.20
CA ASP A 506 6.41 -12.07 22.38
C ASP A 506 5.65 -11.38 23.54
N GLN A 507 4.54 -10.69 23.29
CA GLN A 507 3.64 -10.09 24.30
C GLN A 507 2.44 -10.97 24.66
N GLY A 508 2.19 -12.05 23.90
CA GLY A 508 1.07 -12.97 24.08
C GLY A 508 1.41 -14.24 24.89
N GLU A 509 2.70 -14.46 25.18
CA GLU A 509 3.22 -15.40 26.18
C GLU A 509 3.34 -14.72 27.56
#